data_AF-A0A1I4VY19-F1
#
_entry.id   AF-A0A1I4VY19-F1
#
_cell.length_a   1.000
_cell.length_b   1.000
_cell.length_c   1.000
_cell.angle_alpha   90.00
_cell.angle_beta   90.00
_cell.angle_gamma   90.00
#
_symmetry.space_group_name_H-M   'P 1'
#
loop_
_entity.id
_entity.type
_entity.pdbx_description
1 polymer ?
#
loop_
_entity_poly.entity_id
_entity_poly.type
_entity_poly.pdbx_seq_one_letter_code
_entity_poly.pdbx_strand_id
1 'polypeptide(L)'
;MENSVTTERRLVDTLTLPNGLEVFFYDCSRKVAGDRWYVCLTVEIPIPVQKDHFRGQSDPEKAYGEFTQAFGDTYVFLQKKERNFIDEKEVQTLLQAMKDDFIKNNLSYVGKAQFPMLCIKKAYSEWKEQQKWKVLHEEAIRVADSGE
;
A
#
# COMPACT_ATOMS: atom_id res chain seq x y z
N MET A 1 -12.06 -6.29 -26.91
CA MET A 1 -11.22 -7.13 -26.04
C MET A 1 -9.91 -6.38 -25.87
N GLU A 2 -9.83 -5.53 -24.84
CA GLU A 2 -8.64 -4.74 -24.56
C GLU A 2 -7.57 -5.65 -23.97
N ASN A 3 -6.44 -5.74 -24.66
CA ASN A 3 -5.23 -6.38 -24.15
C ASN A 3 -4.80 -5.65 -22.88
N SER A 4 -5.05 -6.26 -21.73
CA SER A 4 -4.46 -5.85 -20.47
C SER A 4 -2.94 -5.94 -20.62
N VAL A 5 -2.29 -4.78 -20.73
CA VAL A 5 -0.84 -4.67 -20.56
C VAL A 5 -0.56 -5.10 -19.13
N THR A 6 -0.24 -6.38 -18.96
CA THR A 6 0.24 -6.94 -17.70
C THR A 6 1.51 -6.17 -17.40
N THR A 7 1.43 -5.22 -16.48
CA THR A 7 2.62 -4.50 -16.04
C THR A 7 3.44 -5.52 -15.28
N GLU A 8 4.47 -6.08 -15.90
CA GLU A 8 5.33 -7.08 -15.29
C GLU A 8 5.94 -6.49 -14.01
N ARG A 9 5.54 -7.03 -12.86
CA ARG A 9 6.22 -6.81 -11.58
C ARG A 9 7.19 -7.96 -11.37
N ARG A 10 8.48 -7.66 -11.19
CA ARG A 10 9.51 -8.65 -10.93
C ARG A 10 9.97 -8.55 -9.49
N LEU A 11 9.86 -9.64 -8.72
CA LEU A 11 10.45 -9.71 -7.38
C LEU A 11 11.98 -9.58 -7.52
N VAL A 12 12.56 -8.59 -6.85
CA VAL A 12 14.01 -8.33 -6.89
C VAL A 12 14.70 -8.61 -5.57
N ASP A 13 13.97 -8.57 -4.45
CA ASP A 13 14.55 -8.86 -3.14
C ASP A 13 13.46 -9.16 -2.09
N THR A 14 13.86 -9.82 -1.01
CA THR A 14 13.03 -10.10 0.16
C THR A 14 13.83 -9.88 1.44
N LEU A 15 13.19 -9.34 2.48
CA LEU A 15 13.83 -9.09 3.76
C LEU A 15 12.91 -9.42 4.92
N THR A 16 13.39 -10.23 5.87
CA THR A 16 12.68 -10.48 7.14
C THR A 16 12.96 -9.37 8.14
N LEU A 17 11.91 -8.81 8.72
CA LEU A 17 11.96 -7.76 9.73
C LEU A 17 12.13 -8.34 11.14
N PRO A 18 12.68 -7.57 12.11
CA PRO A 18 12.81 -8.00 13.50
C PRO A 18 11.48 -8.39 14.19
N ASN A 19 10.35 -7.87 13.70
CA ASN A 19 9.01 -8.23 14.19
C ASN A 19 8.40 -9.47 13.49
N GLY A 20 9.18 -10.15 12.64
CA GLY A 20 8.79 -11.37 11.95
C GLY A 20 8.01 -11.16 10.64
N LEU A 21 7.71 -9.93 10.24
CA LEU A 21 7.10 -9.64 8.95
C LEU A 21 8.12 -9.75 7.81
N GLU A 22 7.64 -10.02 6.60
CA GLU A 22 8.46 -10.04 5.38
C GLU A 22 8.21 -8.79 4.54
N VAL A 23 9.29 -8.23 4.00
CA VAL A 23 9.27 -7.14 3.02
C VAL A 23 9.61 -7.72 1.66
N PHE A 24 8.79 -7.41 0.67
CA PHE A 24 9.00 -7.80 -0.72
C PHE A 24 9.27 -6.55 -1.56
N PHE A 25 10.35 -6.58 -2.32
CA PHE A 25 10.74 -5.52 -3.22
C PHE A 25 10.48 -5.95 -4.65
N TYR A 26 9.66 -5.18 -5.38
CA TYR A 26 9.33 -5.44 -6.78
C TYR A 26 9.83 -4.31 -7.67
N ASP A 27 10.50 -4.70 -8.75
CA ASP A 27 10.76 -3.85 -9.89
C ASP A 27 9.53 -3.83 -10.80
N CYS A 28 8.92 -2.66 -10.92
CA CYS A 28 7.82 -2.39 -11.83
C CYS A 28 8.24 -1.39 -12.94
N SER A 29 9.54 -1.32 -13.23
CA SER A 29 10.09 -0.42 -14.23
C SER A 29 9.70 -0.84 -15.64
N ARG A 30 9.48 0.13 -16.52
CA ARG A 30 9.12 -0.11 -17.91
C ARG A 30 9.66 0.97 -18.83
N LYS A 31 9.93 0.58 -20.07
CA LYS A 31 10.32 1.51 -21.13
C LYS A 31 9.14 2.39 -21.51
N VAL A 32 9.38 3.69 -21.70
CA VAL A 32 8.36 4.68 -22.05
C VAL A 32 8.51 5.10 -23.52
N ALA A 33 9.69 5.60 -23.90
CA ALA A 33 9.99 6.01 -25.27
C ALA A 33 11.51 6.09 -25.51
N GLY A 34 12.00 5.67 -26.68
CA GLY A 34 13.43 5.79 -27.01
C GLY A 34 14.31 5.04 -26.02
N ASP A 35 15.19 5.74 -25.31
CA ASP A 35 16.03 5.24 -24.20
C ASP A 35 15.47 5.62 -22.82
N ARG A 36 14.25 6.15 -22.76
CA ARG A 36 13.63 6.68 -21.55
C ARG A 36 12.77 5.65 -20.86
N TRP A 37 13.04 5.50 -19.57
CA TRP A 37 12.39 4.56 -18.69
C TRP A 37 11.61 5.26 -17.59
N TYR A 38 10.51 4.63 -17.22
CA TYR A 38 9.85 4.80 -15.95
C TYR A 38 10.44 3.77 -15.00
N VAL A 39 11.05 4.23 -13.90
CA VAL A 39 11.63 3.36 -12.87
C VAL A 39 10.70 3.35 -11.69
N CYS A 40 10.28 2.15 -11.26
CA CYS A 40 9.36 1.99 -10.14
C CYS A 40 9.79 0.85 -9.24
N LEU A 41 10.01 1.19 -7.97
CA LEU A 41 10.16 0.24 -6.89
C LEU A 41 8.84 0.19 -6.10
N THR A 42 8.26 -1.00 -6.01
CA THR A 42 7.13 -1.29 -5.13
C THR A 42 7.63 -2.08 -3.94
N VAL A 43 7.28 -1.63 -2.73
CA VAL A 43 7.60 -2.31 -1.47
C VAL A 43 6.30 -2.79 -0.84
N GLU A 44 6.19 -4.09 -0.62
CA GLU A 44 5.02 -4.72 -0.03
C GLU A 44 5.38 -5.37 1.31
N ILE A 45 4.55 -5.14 2.32
CA ILE A 45 4.64 -5.80 3.62
C ILE A 45 3.26 -6.38 3.93
N PRO A 46 3.03 -7.67 3.70
CA PRO A 46 1.80 -8.34 4.08
C PRO A 46 1.69 -8.42 5.61
N ILE A 47 0.57 -7.93 6.15
CA ILE A 47 0.30 -7.91 7.59
C ILE A 47 -0.93 -8.79 7.86
N PRO A 48 -0.77 -9.94 8.52
CA PRO A 48 -1.90 -10.75 8.96
C PRO A 48 -2.81 -9.94 9.89
N VAL A 49 -4.11 -9.90 9.61
CA VAL A 49 -5.07 -9.12 10.39
C VAL A 49 -5.52 -9.93 11.60
N GLN A 50 -5.17 -9.47 12.79
CA GLN A 50 -5.57 -10.08 14.06
C GLN A 50 -6.54 -9.18 14.83
N LYS A 51 -7.43 -9.80 15.60
CA LYS A 51 -8.37 -9.08 16.50
C LYS A 51 -7.66 -8.13 17.45
N ASP A 52 -6.47 -8.50 17.90
CA ASP A 52 -5.66 -7.70 18.82
C ASP A 52 -5.27 -6.33 18.26
N HIS A 53 -5.24 -6.15 16.93
CA HIS A 53 -4.99 -4.86 16.30
C HIS A 53 -6.11 -3.84 16.54
N PHE A 54 -7.30 -4.29 16.94
CA PHE A 54 -8.48 -3.46 17.18
C PHE A 54 -8.73 -3.20 18.67
N ARG A 55 -7.84 -3.67 19.56
CA ARG A 55 -7.89 -3.33 20.99
C ARG A 55 -7.88 -1.81 21.17
N GLY A 56 -8.87 -1.28 21.87
CA GLY A 56 -9.06 0.15 22.09
C GLY A 56 -10.02 0.85 21.11
N GLN A 57 -10.60 0.14 20.14
CA GLN A 57 -11.85 0.59 19.51
C GLN A 57 -13.02 0.44 20.51
N SER A 58 -14.08 1.23 20.34
CA SER A 58 -15.29 1.13 21.17
C SER A 58 -15.97 -0.24 21.07
N ASP A 59 -15.88 -0.86 19.89
CA ASP A 59 -16.33 -2.22 19.62
C ASP A 59 -15.28 -2.94 18.75
N PRO A 60 -14.32 -3.65 19.37
CA PRO A 60 -13.24 -4.32 18.65
C PRO A 60 -13.69 -5.43 17.69
N GLU A 61 -14.75 -6.19 18.05
CA GLU A 61 -15.21 -7.32 17.22
C GLU A 61 -15.89 -6.79 15.95
N LYS A 62 -16.75 -5.79 16.10
CA LYS A 62 -17.35 -5.10 14.95
C LYS A 62 -16.28 -4.47 14.06
N ALA A 63 -15.29 -3.80 14.65
CA ALA A 63 -14.22 -3.16 13.88
C ALA A 63 -13.36 -4.18 13.11
N TYR A 64 -13.06 -5.32 13.72
CA TYR A 64 -12.37 -6.42 13.05
C TYR A 64 -13.20 -6.98 11.87
N GLY A 65 -14.50 -7.20 12.08
CA GLY A 65 -15.40 -7.67 11.02
C GLY A 65 -15.52 -6.69 9.85
N GLU A 66 -15.71 -5.41 10.14
CA GLU A 66 -15.76 -4.36 9.11
C GLU A 66 -14.45 -4.27 8.32
N PHE A 67 -13.31 -4.32 9.01
CA PHE A 67 -12.00 -4.24 8.35
C PHE A 67 -11.73 -5.46 7.47
N THR A 68 -11.95 -6.67 7.97
CA THR A 68 -11.73 -7.91 7.20
C THR A 68 -12.72 -8.04 6.04
N GLN A 69 -13.95 -7.56 6.18
CA GLN A 69 -14.87 -7.46 5.05
C GLN A 69 -14.36 -6.50 3.96
N ALA A 70 -13.72 -5.39 4.34
CA ALA A 70 -13.22 -4.39 3.40
C ALA A 70 -11.87 -4.75 2.76
N PHE A 71 -10.96 -5.36 3.53
CA PHE A 71 -9.56 -5.55 3.14
C PHE A 71 -9.10 -7.02 3.11
N GLY A 72 -9.93 -7.95 3.60
CA GLY A 72 -9.56 -9.36 3.80
C GLY A 72 -8.74 -9.60 5.07
N ASP A 73 -8.27 -10.83 5.22
CA ASP A 73 -7.53 -11.30 6.41
C ASP A 73 -6.03 -10.94 6.38
N THR A 74 -5.56 -10.34 5.30
CA THR A 74 -4.18 -9.86 5.15
C THR A 74 -4.20 -8.48 4.54
N TYR A 75 -3.74 -7.49 5.29
CA TYR A 75 -3.60 -6.12 4.81
C TYR A 75 -2.19 -5.92 4.26
N VAL A 76 -2.05 -5.48 3.02
CA VAL A 76 -0.74 -5.20 2.42
C VAL A 76 -0.40 -3.73 2.60
N PHE A 77 0.59 -3.45 3.46
CA PHE A 77 1.21 -2.13 3.44
C PHE A 77 2.01 -1.99 2.15
N LEU A 78 1.65 -0.98 1.35
CA LEU A 78 2.23 -0.72 0.04
C LEU A 78 2.93 0.63 0.04
N GLN A 79 4.21 0.65 -0.32
CA GLN A 79 4.90 1.89 -0.66
C GLN A 79 5.41 1.82 -2.10
N LYS A 80 5.07 2.86 -2.87
CA LYS A 80 5.53 3.01 -4.25
C LYS A 80 6.54 4.15 -4.33
N LYS A 81 7.70 3.89 -4.94
CA LYS A 81 8.71 4.89 -5.28
C LYS A 81 8.90 4.88 -6.79
N GLU A 82 8.74 6.03 -7.43
CA GLU A 82 8.81 6.12 -8.89
C GLU A 82 9.58 7.33 -9.38
N ARG A 83 10.23 7.20 -10.54
CA ARG A 83 10.88 8.26 -11.29
C ARG A 83 10.63 8.07 -12.78
N ASN A 84 10.51 9.18 -13.50
CA ASN A 84 10.22 9.19 -14.94
C ASN A 84 11.45 9.66 -15.71
N PHE A 85 11.50 9.33 -17.01
CA PHE A 85 12.49 9.82 -17.98
C PHE A 85 13.95 9.47 -17.66
N ILE A 86 14.17 8.32 -17.04
CA ILE A 86 15.49 7.82 -16.67
C ILE A 86 16.16 7.20 -17.89
N ASP A 87 17.47 7.46 -18.08
CA ASP A 87 18.24 6.78 -19.11
C ASP A 87 18.31 5.28 -18.81
N GLU A 88 18.16 4.44 -19.83
CA GLU A 88 18.21 2.98 -19.72
C GLU A 88 19.43 2.47 -18.93
N LYS A 89 20.58 3.12 -19.06
CA LYS A 89 21.82 2.75 -18.37
C LYS A 89 21.79 3.06 -16.87
N GLU A 90 20.92 3.97 -16.43
CA GLU A 90 20.80 4.40 -15.03
C GLU A 90 19.72 3.62 -14.27
N VAL A 91 18.83 2.90 -14.96
CA VAL A 91 17.66 2.24 -14.37
C VAL A 91 18.02 1.34 -13.19
N GLN A 92 18.97 0.43 -13.38
CA GLN A 92 19.32 -0.55 -12.34
C GLN A 92 19.99 0.11 -11.13
N THR A 93 20.89 1.07 -11.36
CA THR A 93 21.56 1.84 -10.30
C THR A 93 20.54 2.65 -9.50
N LEU A 94 19.59 3.30 -10.16
CA LEU A 94 18.55 4.08 -9.50
C LEU A 94 17.59 3.18 -8.70
N LEU A 95 17.18 2.04 -9.25
CA LEU A 95 16.30 1.09 -8.57
C LEU A 95 16.97 0.57 -7.28
N GLN A 96 18.26 0.22 -7.36
CA GLN A 96 19.04 -0.21 -6.20
C GLN A 96 19.15 0.90 -5.15
N ALA A 97 19.44 2.14 -5.56
CA ALA A 97 19.47 3.29 -4.66
C ALA A 97 18.10 3.54 -3.98
N MET A 98 16.98 3.39 -4.70
CA MET A 98 15.64 3.50 -4.10
C MET A 98 15.38 2.46 -3.01
N LYS A 99 15.89 1.23 -3.21
CA LYS A 99 15.80 0.12 -2.25
C LYS A 99 16.66 0.42 -1.03
N ASP A 100 17.91 0.83 -1.24
CA ASP A 100 18.82 1.16 -0.14
C ASP A 100 18.29 2.33 0.70
N ASP A 101 17.71 3.35 0.06
CA ASP A 101 17.03 4.45 0.73
C ASP A 101 15.79 3.99 1.51
N PHE A 102 15.07 2.97 1.04
CA PHE A 102 13.97 2.41 1.81
C PHE A 102 14.50 1.75 3.09
N ILE A 103 15.48 0.85 2.94
CA ILE A 103 16.07 0.09 4.05
C ILE A 103 16.67 1.06 5.08
N LYS A 104 17.45 2.04 4.63
CA LYS A 104 18.09 3.01 5.53
C LYS A 104 17.09 3.83 6.35
N ASN A 105 16.00 4.29 5.73
CA ASN A 105 15.12 5.28 6.33
C ASN A 105 13.85 4.70 6.99
N ASN A 106 13.38 3.53 6.55
CA ASN A 106 12.08 2.98 6.96
C ASN A 106 12.19 1.71 7.79
N LEU A 107 13.29 0.94 7.67
CA LEU A 107 13.43 -0.37 8.32
C LEU A 107 13.25 -0.29 9.84
N SER A 108 13.79 0.75 10.47
CA SER A 108 13.68 0.96 11.92
C SER A 108 12.24 1.22 12.38
N TYR A 109 11.38 1.75 11.51
CA TYR A 109 9.98 1.99 11.79
C TYR A 109 9.14 0.73 11.53
N VAL A 110 9.26 0.15 10.33
CA VAL A 110 8.44 -1.02 9.94
C VAL A 110 8.84 -2.29 10.70
N GLY A 111 10.08 -2.36 11.18
CA GLY A 111 10.58 -3.47 12.00
C GLY A 111 10.14 -3.44 13.47
N LYS A 112 9.43 -2.41 13.93
CA LYS A 112 8.95 -2.35 15.33
C LYS A 112 7.82 -3.33 15.57
N ALA A 113 7.76 -3.93 16.76
CA ALA A 113 6.68 -4.84 17.15
C ALA A 113 5.28 -4.20 17.07
N GLN A 114 5.17 -2.90 17.31
CA GLN A 114 3.90 -2.15 17.25
C GLN A 114 3.47 -1.76 15.83
N PHE A 115 4.34 -1.90 14.82
CA PHE A 115 4.04 -1.47 13.44
C PHE A 115 2.76 -2.09 12.86
N PRO A 116 2.52 -3.42 12.95
CA PRO A 116 1.30 -4.05 12.42
C PRO A 116 0.02 -3.39 12.94
N MET A 117 -0.06 -3.23 14.27
CA MET A 117 -1.21 -2.62 14.95
C MET A 117 -1.42 -1.17 14.50
N LEU A 118 -0.35 -0.36 14.47
CA LEU A 118 -0.46 1.05 14.07
C LEU A 118 -0.86 1.19 12.60
N CYS A 119 -0.34 0.32 11.74
CA CYS A 119 -0.66 0.30 10.32
C CYS A 119 -2.14 -0.01 10.09
N ILE A 120 -2.66 -1.09 10.69
CA ILE A 120 -4.07 -1.48 10.59
C ILE A 120 -4.98 -0.42 11.19
N LYS A 121 -4.63 0.14 12.35
CA LYS A 121 -5.39 1.22 12.98
C LYS A 121 -5.51 2.44 12.06
N LYS A 122 -4.41 2.84 11.41
CA LYS A 122 -4.40 3.95 10.46
C LYS A 122 -5.29 3.65 9.25
N ALA A 123 -5.10 2.50 8.62
CA ALA A 123 -5.89 2.08 7.45
C ALA A 123 -7.40 2.02 7.76
N TYR A 124 -7.77 1.52 8.93
CA TYR A 124 -9.15 1.45 9.36
C TYR A 124 -9.78 2.83 9.59
N SER A 125 -9.05 3.77 10.21
CA SER A 125 -9.51 5.15 10.38
C SER A 125 -9.71 5.86 9.05
N GLU A 126 -8.75 5.74 8.12
CA GLU A 126 -8.85 6.35 6.79
C GLU A 126 -10.02 5.77 5.99
N TRP A 127 -10.23 4.46 6.06
CA TRP A 127 -11.37 3.79 5.43
C TRP A 127 -12.71 4.31 5.99
N LYS A 128 -12.86 4.40 7.31
CA LYS A 128 -14.09 4.93 7.93
C LYS A 128 -14.40 6.35 7.49
N GLU A 129 -13.37 7.20 7.39
CA GLU A 129 -13.52 8.55 6.89
C GLU A 129 -14.02 8.55 5.44
N GLN A 130 -13.42 7.74 4.56
CA GLN A 130 -13.86 7.60 3.17
C GLN A 130 -15.31 7.12 3.05
N GLN A 131 -15.74 6.16 3.87
CA GLN A 131 -17.14 5.71 3.87
C GLN A 131 -18.10 6.84 4.28
N LYS A 132 -17.73 7.62 5.29
CA LYS A 132 -18.54 8.77 5.71
C LYS A 132 -18.70 9.80 4.59
N TRP A 133 -17.60 10.12 3.88
CA TRP A 133 -17.65 11.04 2.74
C TRP A 133 -18.53 10.52 1.60
N LYS A 134 -18.50 9.22 1.32
CA LYS A 134 -19.37 8.60 0.30
C LYS A 134 -20.84 8.74 0.63
N VAL A 135 -21.23 8.41 1.88
CA VAL A 135 -22.62 8.52 2.33
C VAL A 135 -23.11 9.98 2.24
N LEU A 136 -22.32 10.94 2.72
CA LEU A 136 -22.68 12.36 2.65
C LEU A 136 -22.81 12.86 1.20
N HIS A 137 -21.94 12.38 0.31
CA HIS A 137 -22.00 12.73 -1.11
C HIS A 137 -23.27 12.16 -1.78
N GLU A 138 -23.61 10.90 -1.50
CA GLU A 138 -24.82 10.24 -2.01
C GLU A 138 -26.10 10.91 -1.49
N GLU A 139 -26.13 11.32 -0.22
CA GLU A 139 -27.24 12.08 0.37
C GLU A 139 -27.41 13.45 -0.29
N ALA A 140 -26.30 14.17 -0.55
CA ALA A 140 -26.33 15.46 -1.23
C ALA A 140 -26.83 15.36 -2.68
N ILE A 141 -26.43 14.32 -3.41
CA ILE A 141 -26.96 14.04 -4.76
C ILE A 141 -28.47 13.76 -4.68
N ARG A 142 -28.91 12.88 -3.78
CA ARG A 142 -30.34 12.56 -3.63
C ARG A 142 -31.19 13.79 -3.32
N VAL A 143 -30.71 14.69 -2.46
CA VAL A 143 -31.43 15.93 -2.12
C VAL A 143 -31.51 16.88 -3.32
N ALA A 144 -30.45 16.99 -4.12
CA ALA A 144 -30.45 17.79 -5.35
C ALA A 144 -31.40 17.23 -6.42
N ASP A 145 -31.48 15.90 -6.55
CA ASP A 145 -32.37 15.23 -7.50
C ASP A 145 -33.84 15.20 -7.05
N SER A 146 -34.11 15.41 -5.76
CA SER A 146 -35.48 15.44 -5.20
C SER A 146 -36.08 16.84 -5.12
N GLY A 147 -35.39 17.86 -5.65
CA GLY A 147 -35.84 19.25 -5.68
C GLY A 147 -36.27 19.69 -7.08
N GLU A 148 -37.42 19.20 -7.54
CA GLU A 148 -38.31 19.87 -8.52
C GLU A 148 -39.64 20.25 -7.84
#